data_AF-A0A969G9C0-F1
#
_entry.id   AF-A0A969G9C0-F1
#
_cell.length_a   1.000
_cell.length_b   1.000
_cell.length_c   1.000
_cell.angle_alpha   90.00
_cell.angle_beta   90.00
_cell.angle_gamma   90.00
#
_symmetry.space_group_name_H-M   'P 1'
#
loop_
_entity.id
_entity.type
_entity.pdbx_description
1 polymer ?
#
loop_
_entity_poly.entity_id
_entity_poly.type
_entity_poly.pdbx_seq_one_letter_code
_entity_poly.pdbx_strand_id
1 'polypeptide(L)'
;MKILIKNVLESDAAIFHNEGLLVNDIIELGIKFGKKVSLSFDGIEHCSTQFLNAAIGKLYRVHNTEALSVSFETIEMSASITSRLDRVIKNATRSEAYDKMIHEAVAEL
;
A
#
# COMPACT_ATOMS: atom_id res chain seq x y z
N MET A 1 -1.19 11.00 10.96
CA MET A 1 -0.59 11.88 9.93
C MET A 1 -1.33 11.62 8.64
N LYS A 2 -2.06 12.60 8.11
CA LYS A 2 -2.76 12.47 6.82
C LYS A 2 -1.81 12.90 5.70
N ILE A 3 -1.66 12.07 4.67
CA ILE A 3 -0.93 12.39 3.44
C ILE A 3 -1.97 12.46 2.33
N LEU A 4 -2.09 13.60 1.66
CA LEU A 4 -2.97 13.77 0.50
C LEU A 4 -2.18 13.55 -0.78
N ILE A 5 -2.48 12.48 -1.53
CA ILE A 5 -1.74 12.13 -2.76
C ILE A 5 -1.74 13.30 -3.74
N LYS A 6 -2.89 13.96 -3.91
CA LYS A 6 -3.03 15.10 -4.81
C LYS A 6 -2.04 16.24 -4.53
N ASN A 7 -1.73 16.49 -3.25
CA ASN A 7 -0.76 17.51 -2.87
C ASN A 7 0.68 17.05 -3.08
N VAL A 8 0.95 15.75 -2.93
CA VAL A 8 2.30 15.20 -3.15
C VAL A 8 2.65 15.20 -4.64
N LEU A 9 1.66 14.92 -5.51
CA LEU A 9 1.86 14.82 -6.95
C LEU A 9 1.54 16.13 -7.70
N GLU A 10 0.93 17.10 -7.03
CA GLU A 10 0.37 18.32 -7.64
C GLU A 10 -0.58 18.00 -8.83
N SER A 11 -1.29 16.87 -8.73
CA SER A 11 -2.05 16.25 -9.82
C SER A 11 -3.19 15.38 -9.26
N ASP A 12 -4.31 15.29 -9.98
CA ASP A 12 -5.39 14.34 -9.72
C ASP A 12 -5.15 12.95 -10.35
N ALA A 13 -4.04 12.80 -11.08
CA ALA A 13 -3.64 11.57 -11.72
C ALA A 13 -2.39 10.98 -11.04
N ALA A 14 -2.56 9.79 -10.45
CA ALA A 14 -1.52 8.99 -9.81
C ALA A 14 -1.19 7.77 -10.68
N ILE A 15 -0.27 7.93 -11.64
CA ILE A 15 -0.14 7.00 -12.77
C ILE A 15 1.22 6.32 -12.80
N PHE A 16 2.28 7.05 -12.53
CA PHE A 16 3.63 6.59 -12.80
C PHE A 16 4.25 5.86 -11.60
N HIS A 17 5.22 5.01 -11.89
CA HIS A 17 5.93 4.25 -10.86
C HIS A 17 6.72 5.15 -9.90
N ASN A 18 7.43 6.14 -10.45
CA ASN A 18 8.25 7.09 -9.67
C ASN A 18 7.40 7.95 -8.73
N GLU A 19 6.19 8.36 -9.14
CA GLU A 19 5.22 9.03 -8.27
C GLU A 19 4.85 8.14 -7.08
N GLY A 20 4.63 6.85 -7.33
CA GLY A 20 4.34 5.90 -6.26
C GLY A 20 5.52 5.70 -5.31
N LEU A 21 6.75 5.69 -5.82
CA LEU A 21 7.94 5.63 -4.96
C LEU A 21 8.07 6.87 -4.06
N LEU A 22 7.82 8.06 -4.59
CA LEU A 22 7.81 9.30 -3.81
C LEU A 22 6.82 9.21 -2.63
N VAL A 23 5.59 8.76 -2.90
CA VAL A 23 4.57 8.56 -1.87
C VAL A 23 4.98 7.48 -0.86
N ASN A 24 5.57 6.38 -1.33
CA ASN A 24 6.08 5.31 -0.47
C ASN A 24 7.11 5.82 0.54
N ASP A 25 8.07 6.62 0.10
CA ASP A 25 9.14 7.14 0.96
C ASP A 25 8.59 8.03 2.09
N ILE A 26 7.55 8.84 1.81
CA ILE A 26 6.88 9.67 2.82
C ILE A 26 6.12 8.79 3.84
N ILE A 27 5.47 7.72 3.39
CA ILE A 27 4.77 6.78 4.27
C ILE A 27 5.77 6.07 5.19
N GLU A 28 6.84 5.52 4.63
CA GLU A 28 7.91 4.84 5.37
C GLU A 28 8.54 5.75 6.42
N LEU A 29 8.80 7.01 6.08
CA LEU A 29 9.32 7.99 7.04
C LEU A 29 8.35 8.20 8.20
N GLY A 30 7.05 8.32 7.91
CA GLY A 30 6.00 8.45 8.93
C GLY A 30 5.94 7.25 9.87
N ILE A 31 5.94 6.03 9.31
CA ILE A 31 5.93 4.78 10.06
C ILE A 31 7.18 4.66 10.94
N LYS A 32 8.37 4.95 10.38
CA LYS A 32 9.66 4.93 11.09
C LYS A 32 9.68 5.88 12.29
N PHE A 33 8.99 7.02 12.21
CA PHE A 33 8.82 7.95 13.33
C PHE A 33 7.66 7.60 14.27
N GLY A 34 7.11 6.39 14.18
CA GLY A 34 6.03 5.90 15.05
C GLY A 34 4.70 6.62 14.82
N LYS A 35 4.47 7.21 13.64
CA LYS A 35 3.21 7.87 13.32
C LYS A 35 2.25 6.86 12.70
N LYS A 36 0.97 6.93 13.09
CA LYS A 36 -0.11 6.36 12.27
C LYS A 36 -0.30 7.21 11.02
N VAL A 37 -0.18 6.61 9.85
CA VAL A 37 -0.24 7.26 8.53
C VAL A 37 -1.56 6.92 7.85
N SER A 38 -2.29 7.94 7.41
CA SER A 38 -3.52 7.79 6.62
C SER A 38 -3.27 8.37 5.24
N LEU A 39 -3.19 7.52 4.21
CA LEU A 39 -2.99 7.93 2.82
C LEU A 39 -4.34 8.21 2.17
N SER A 40 -4.56 9.46 1.80
CA SER A 40 -5.80 9.97 1.24
C SER A 40 -5.75 10.00 -0.28
N PHE A 41 -6.78 9.40 -0.88
CA PHE A 41 -7.06 9.43 -2.31
C PHE A 41 -8.07 10.52 -2.68
N ASP A 42 -8.38 11.43 -1.74
CA ASP A 42 -9.29 12.55 -2.01
C ASP A 42 -8.76 13.39 -3.19
N GLY A 43 -9.67 13.71 -4.11
CA GLY A 43 -9.35 14.43 -5.34
C GLY A 43 -8.49 13.69 -6.37
N ILE A 44 -8.25 12.38 -6.22
CA ILE A 44 -7.62 11.53 -7.26
C ILE A 44 -8.68 10.91 -8.17
N GLU A 45 -8.63 11.27 -9.46
CA GLU A 45 -9.56 10.77 -10.48
C GLU A 45 -9.02 9.55 -11.21
N HIS A 46 -7.71 9.52 -11.43
CA HIS A 46 -7.04 8.47 -12.17
C HIS A 46 -5.92 7.86 -11.34
N CYS A 47 -5.98 6.55 -11.13
CA CYS A 47 -4.97 5.82 -10.37
C CYS A 47 -4.64 4.50 -11.05
N SER A 48 -3.36 4.33 -11.40
CA SER A 48 -2.87 3.14 -12.08
C SER A 48 -2.44 2.05 -11.09
N THR A 49 -2.47 0.80 -11.54
CA THR A 49 -1.91 -0.32 -10.76
C THR A 49 -0.39 -0.20 -10.60
N GLN A 50 0.32 0.44 -11.53
CA GLN A 50 1.77 0.66 -11.44
C GLN A 50 2.12 1.61 -10.28
N PHE A 51 1.37 2.71 -10.15
CA PHE A 51 1.47 3.62 -9.01
C PHE A 51 1.19 2.88 -7.69
N LEU A 52 0.05 2.17 -7.61
CA LEU A 52 -0.34 1.43 -6.39
C LEU A 52 0.69 0.38 -5.97
N ASN A 53 1.29 -0.33 -6.92
CA ASN A 53 2.34 -1.31 -6.65
C ASN A 53 3.60 -0.68 -6.04
N ALA A 54 3.95 0.54 -6.45
CA ALA A 54 5.10 1.27 -5.96
C ALA A 54 4.81 1.92 -4.59
N ALA A 55 3.67 2.60 -4.46
CA ALA A 55 3.26 3.32 -3.27
C ALA A 55 2.94 2.38 -2.10
N ILE A 56 2.13 1.35 -2.36
CA ILE A 56 1.50 0.53 -1.31
C ILE A 56 1.91 -0.94 -1.42
N GLY A 57 1.92 -1.51 -2.64
CA GLY A 57 2.30 -2.91 -2.82
C GLY A 57 3.70 -3.24 -2.28
N LYS A 58 4.63 -2.26 -2.31
CA LYS A 58 5.96 -2.38 -1.70
C LYS A 58 5.88 -2.46 -0.16
N LEU A 59 5.01 -1.68 0.48
CA LEU A 59 4.83 -1.72 1.94
C LEU A 59 4.43 -3.13 2.41
N TYR A 60 3.44 -3.72 1.75
CA TYR A 60 2.95 -5.08 2.06
C TYR A 60 3.92 -6.21 1.69
N ARG A 61 5.02 -5.92 0.99
CA ARG A 61 6.11 -6.89 0.76
C ARG A 61 7.21 -6.83 1.82
N VAL A 62 7.35 -5.69 2.49
CA VAL A 62 8.47 -5.40 3.41
C VAL A 62 8.03 -5.50 4.86
N HIS A 63 6.79 -5.09 5.14
CA HIS A 63 6.23 -5.07 6.48
C HIS A 63 5.28 -6.23 6.68
N ASN A 64 5.31 -6.80 7.90
CA ASN A 64 4.28 -7.72 8.33
C ASN A 64 2.89 -7.05 8.26
N THR A 65 1.93 -7.73 7.64
CA THR A 65 0.59 -7.18 7.38
C THR A 65 -0.14 -6.72 8.65
N GLU A 66 -0.03 -7.48 9.76
CA GLU A 66 -0.71 -7.14 11.02
C GLU A 66 -0.08 -5.87 11.63
N ALA A 67 1.24 -5.79 11.68
CA ALA A 67 1.95 -4.60 12.17
C ALA A 67 1.67 -3.36 11.30
N LEU A 68 1.63 -3.53 9.98
CA LEU A 68 1.33 -2.44 9.04
C LEU A 68 -0.09 -1.89 9.27
N SER A 69 -1.08 -2.75 9.55
CA SER A 69 -2.47 -2.33 9.77
C SER A 69 -2.67 -1.40 10.97
N VAL A 70 -1.77 -1.46 11.96
CA VAL A 70 -1.80 -0.58 13.14
C VAL A 70 -1.28 0.82 12.80
N SER A 71 -0.36 0.91 11.84
CA SER A 71 0.40 2.13 11.54
C SER A 71 0.05 2.77 10.19
N PHE A 72 -0.70 2.09 9.32
CA PHE A 72 -1.03 2.56 7.98
C PHE A 72 -2.48 2.22 7.59
N GLU A 73 -3.15 3.19 6.98
CA GLU A 73 -4.48 3.00 6.38
C GLU A 73 -4.64 3.85 5.10
N THR A 74 -5.52 3.42 4.20
CA THR A 74 -5.94 4.21 3.04
C THR A 74 -7.35 4.76 3.26
N ILE A 75 -7.59 6.03 2.93
CA ILE A 75 -8.87 6.70 3.12
C ILE A 75 -9.33 7.42 1.85
N GLU A 76 -10.64 7.72 1.77
CA GLU A 76 -11.24 8.52 0.69
C GLU A 76 -11.02 7.89 -0.72
N MET A 77 -11.02 6.56 -0.79
CA MET A 77 -10.86 5.83 -2.05
C MET A 77 -12.20 5.63 -2.77
N SER A 78 -12.18 5.72 -4.10
CA SER A 78 -13.29 5.23 -4.94
C SER A 78 -13.27 3.71 -5.04
N ALA A 79 -14.44 3.09 -5.27
CA ALA A 79 -14.56 1.64 -5.41
C ALA A 79 -13.65 1.03 -6.49
N SER A 80 -13.43 1.76 -7.58
CA SER A 80 -12.52 1.39 -8.66
C SER A 80 -11.07 1.29 -8.17
N ILE A 81 -10.61 2.26 -7.38
CA ILE A 81 -9.27 2.27 -6.80
C ILE A 81 -9.15 1.16 -5.75
N THR A 82 -10.15 0.99 -4.89
CA THR A 82 -10.19 -0.08 -3.88
C THR A 82 -10.00 -1.46 -4.53
N SER A 83 -10.77 -1.77 -5.58
CA SER A 83 -10.66 -3.06 -6.27
C SER A 83 -9.26 -3.30 -6.86
N ARG A 84 -8.61 -2.26 -7.38
CA ARG A 84 -7.22 -2.37 -7.89
C ARG A 84 -6.23 -2.56 -6.74
N LEU A 85 -6.42 -1.85 -5.64
CA LEU A 85 -5.56 -1.96 -4.46
C LEU A 85 -5.65 -3.36 -3.84
N ASP A 86 -6.84 -3.93 -3.71
CA ASP A 86 -7.04 -5.29 -3.19
C ASP A 86 -6.24 -6.31 -3.99
N ARG A 87 -6.23 -6.18 -5.32
CA ARG A 87 -5.42 -7.02 -6.22
C ARG A 87 -3.92 -6.82 -6.01
N VAL A 88 -3.49 -5.57 -5.79
CA VAL A 88 -2.08 -5.24 -5.51
C VAL A 88 -1.63 -5.86 -4.20
N ILE A 89 -2.41 -5.69 -3.13
CA ILE A 89 -2.09 -6.23 -1.80
C ILE A 89 -2.07 -7.77 -1.86
N LYS A 90 -3.10 -8.39 -2.46
CA LYS A 90 -3.16 -9.85 -2.62
C LYS A 90 -1.95 -10.40 -3.38
N ASN A 91 -1.48 -9.69 -4.41
CA ASN A 91 -0.30 -10.10 -5.16
C ASN A 91 1.00 -9.89 -4.39
N ALA A 92 1.08 -8.84 -3.57
CA ALA A 92 2.25 -8.55 -2.74
C ALA A 92 2.47 -9.59 -1.64
N THR A 93 1.40 -10.07 -1.00
CA THR A 93 1.46 -11.01 0.13
C THR A 93 1.39 -12.49 -0.29
N ARG A 94 1.34 -12.76 -1.60
CA ARG A 94 1.12 -14.12 -2.13
C ARG A 94 2.23 -15.11 -1.76
N SER A 95 3.48 -14.64 -1.64
CA SER A 95 4.63 -15.44 -1.23
C SER A 95 4.53 -15.84 0.25
N GLU A 96 4.23 -14.88 1.13
CA GLU A 96 4.02 -15.13 2.57
C GLU A 96 2.89 -16.15 2.81
N ALA A 97 1.81 -16.04 2.05
CA ALA A 97 0.69 -16.99 2.14
C ALA A 97 1.10 -18.42 1.71
N TYR A 98 1.90 -18.54 0.66
CA TYR A 98 2.40 -19.85 0.19
C TYR A 98 3.36 -20.48 1.20
N ASP A 99 4.32 -19.70 1.71
CA ASP A 99 5.30 -20.19 2.70
C ASP A 99 4.62 -20.65 3.99
N LYS A 100 3.59 -19.92 4.45
CA LYS A 100 2.79 -20.32 5.61
C LYS A 100 2.07 -21.65 5.39
N MET A 101 1.42 -21.84 4.24
CA MET A 101 0.72 -23.09 3.91
C MET A 101 1.67 -24.29 3.85
N ILE A 102 2.88 -24.12 3.31
CA ILE A 102 3.89 -25.18 3.29
C ILE A 102 4.37 -25.50 4.70
N HIS A 103 4.65 -24.49 5.53
CA HIS A 103 5.09 -24.71 6.90
C HIS A 103 4.03 -25.42 7.76
N GLU A 104 2.75 -25.07 7.61
CA GLU A 104 1.63 -25.74 8.29
C GLU A 104 1.55 -27.22 7.86
N ALA A 105 1.62 -27.51 6.57
CA ALA A 105 1.54 -28.88 6.06
C ALA A 105 2.70 -29.78 6.50
N VAL A 106 3.90 -29.22 6.75
CA VAL A 106 5.06 -29.98 7.23
C VAL A 106 5.04 -30.17 8.75
N ALA A 107 4.42 -29.25 9.51
CA ALA A 107 4.33 -29.34 10.97
C ALA A 107 3.30 -30.39 11.46
N GLU A 108 2.41 -30.84 10.59
CA GLU A 108 1.41 -31.89 10.86
C GLU A 108 1.91 -33.32 10.52
N LEU A 109 3.15 -33.48 10.05
CA LEU A 109 3.82 -34.75 9.76
C LEU A 109 4.77 -35.18 10.88
#